data_AF-A0A8J5YB02-F1
#
_entry.id   AF-A0A8J5YB02-F1
#
_cell.length_a   1.000
_cell.length_b   1.000
_cell.length_c   1.000
_cell.angle_alpha   90.00
_cell.angle_beta   90.00
_cell.angle_gamma   90.00
#
_symmetry.space_group_name_H-M   'P 1'
#
loop_
_entity.id
_entity.type
_entity.pdbx_description
1 polymer ?
#
loop_
_entity_poly.entity_id
_entity_poly.type
_entity_poly.pdbx_seq_one_letter_code
_entity_poly.pdbx_strand_id
1 'polypeptide(L)'
;MELMFVHPFHLAFKEDFVAKGSAHDSRILSDALSRPRGLRIPECKYYLVDAGYGIRNRYITPYHGVRYHLKEFSAQRPENAKELFNLRHSSLRITIERVFGILKKRFRVLDAEPFWDFQTQVDIVLACCIIPNHIMGVDPSDLLNQGLYNELESDLIIPTLTE
;
A
#
# COMPACT_ATOMS: atom_id res chain seq x y z
N MET A 1 3.32 -1.10 10.68
CA MET A 1 3.18 -2.02 9.54
C MET A 1 2.90 -1.17 8.32
N GLU A 2 3.96 -0.78 7.63
CA GLU A 2 3.88 -0.08 6.35
C GLU A 2 4.22 -1.14 5.28
N LEU A 3 3.26 -1.42 4.41
CA LEU A 3 3.33 -2.51 3.45
C LEU A 3 3.14 -1.94 2.04
N MET A 4 3.93 -2.47 1.12
CA MET A 4 4.25 -1.80 -0.13
C MET A 4 4.13 -2.79 -1.30
N PHE A 5 3.09 -2.69 -2.12
CA PHE A 5 2.95 -3.45 -3.38
C PHE A 5 2.02 -2.78 -4.40
N VAL A 6 2.23 -3.13 -5.69
CA VAL A 6 1.69 -2.46 -6.90
C VAL A 6 0.67 -3.31 -7.67
N HIS A 7 -0.44 -2.65 -8.07
CA HIS A 7 -1.55 -2.97 -9.00
C HIS A 7 -2.72 -3.88 -8.54
N PRO A 8 -3.97 -3.63 -9.00
CA PRO A 8 -5.11 -3.17 -8.21
C PRO A 8 -6.04 -4.30 -7.75
N PHE A 9 -5.73 -5.58 -8.02
CA PHE A 9 -6.66 -6.69 -7.76
C PHE A 9 -5.98 -7.93 -7.17
N HIS A 10 -4.75 -7.80 -6.69
CA HIS A 10 -4.10 -8.87 -5.93
C HIS A 10 -3.13 -8.27 -4.93
N LEU A 11 -3.62 -8.00 -3.72
CA LEU A 11 -2.72 -7.82 -2.58
C LEU A 11 -2.08 -9.20 -2.29
N ALA A 12 -0.90 -9.42 -2.86
CA ALA A 12 -0.06 -10.55 -2.50
C ALA A 12 0.77 -10.15 -1.27
N PHE A 13 0.29 -10.53 -0.08
CA PHE A 13 1.08 -10.44 1.14
C PHE A 13 2.00 -11.65 1.23
N LYS A 14 3.30 -11.40 1.37
CA LYS A 14 4.26 -12.41 1.79
C LYS A 14 4.49 -12.27 3.29
N GLU A 15 4.83 -13.38 3.94
CA GLU A 15 5.13 -13.48 5.38
C GLU A 15 6.23 -12.49 5.83
N ASP A 16 6.99 -11.94 4.88
CA ASP A 16 8.20 -11.13 5.07
C ASP A 16 7.98 -9.69 5.60
N PHE A 17 6.74 -9.25 5.83
CA PHE A 17 6.44 -7.83 6.13
C PHE A 17 6.11 -7.50 7.57
N VAL A 18 6.06 -8.50 8.45
CA VAL A 18 5.81 -8.25 9.87
C VAL A 18 7.14 -7.93 10.55
N ALA A 19 7.23 -6.77 11.18
CA ALA A 19 8.43 -6.31 11.89
C ALA A 19 8.08 -5.82 13.30
N LYS A 20 9.05 -5.89 14.21
CA LYS A 20 8.94 -5.28 15.55
C LYS A 20 8.63 -3.78 15.41
N GLY A 21 7.68 -3.28 16.21
CA GLY A 21 7.07 -1.95 16.09
C GLY A 21 7.99 -0.72 16.21
N SER A 22 9.30 -0.89 16.40
CA SER A 22 10.31 0.19 16.49
C SER A 22 11.40 0.13 15.42
N ALA A 23 11.29 -0.78 14.44
CA ALA A 23 12.27 -0.90 13.38
C ALA A 23 12.10 0.21 12.33
N HIS A 24 13.21 0.82 11.91
CA HIS A 24 13.22 1.79 10.81
C HIS A 24 12.82 1.10 9.50
N ASP A 25 11.99 1.74 8.68
CA ASP A 25 11.40 1.13 7.49
C ASP A 25 12.43 0.62 6.48
N SER A 26 13.55 1.34 6.33
CA SER A 26 14.68 0.89 5.51
C SER A 26 15.32 -0.41 6.01
N ARG A 27 15.33 -0.65 7.32
CA ARG A 27 15.84 -1.88 7.94
C ARG A 27 14.83 -3.03 7.74
N ILE A 28 13.53 -2.76 7.85
CA ILE A 28 12.47 -3.74 7.57
C ILE A 28 12.58 -4.21 6.12
N LEU A 29 12.66 -3.27 5.18
CA LEU A 29 12.80 -3.60 3.76
C LEU A 29 14.09 -4.37 3.47
N SER A 30 15.22 -3.96 4.05
CA SER A 30 16.49 -4.65 3.85
C SER A 30 16.46 -6.09 4.39
N ASP A 31 15.85 -6.29 5.56
CA ASP A 31 15.65 -7.62 6.14
C ASP A 31 14.78 -8.48 5.23
N ALA A 32 13.63 -7.97 4.78
CA ALA A 32 12.72 -8.66 3.88
C ALA A 32 13.40 -9.09 2.57
N LEU A 33 14.26 -8.25 1.98
CA LEU A 33 15.00 -8.56 0.75
C LEU A 33 16.12 -9.59 0.95
N SER A 34 16.73 -9.61 2.13
CA SER A 34 17.91 -10.45 2.42
C SER A 34 17.57 -11.92 2.69
N ARG A 35 16.32 -12.22 3.03
CA ARG A 35 15.88 -13.57 3.40
C ARG A 35 15.89 -14.53 2.19
N PRO A 36 16.24 -15.83 2.37
CA PRO A 36 16.28 -16.81 1.28
C PRO A 36 14.96 -16.95 0.49
N ARG A 37 13.82 -16.91 1.18
CA ARG A 37 12.46 -16.88 0.58
C ARG A 37 11.81 -15.48 0.65
N GLY A 38 12.64 -14.46 0.85
CA GLY A 38 12.22 -13.11 1.13
C GLY A 38 11.53 -12.41 -0.04
N LEU A 39 11.38 -11.11 0.16
CA LEU A 39 10.76 -10.22 -0.80
C LEU A 39 11.53 -10.25 -2.13
N ARG A 40 10.85 -10.68 -3.19
CA ARG A 40 11.37 -10.67 -4.56
C ARG A 40 10.39 -9.90 -5.43
N ILE A 41 10.91 -8.92 -6.15
CA ILE A 41 10.16 -8.23 -7.19
C ILE A 41 10.09 -9.17 -8.39
N PRO A 42 8.90 -9.65 -8.78
CA PRO A 42 8.76 -10.48 -9.97
C PRO A 42 9.29 -9.76 -11.21
N GLU A 43 9.69 -10.52 -12.21
CA GLU A 43 10.14 -9.95 -13.48
C GLU A 43 9.04 -9.05 -14.08
N CYS A 44 9.46 -7.92 -14.66
CA CYS A 44 8.57 -6.88 -15.19
C CYS A 44 7.65 -6.19 -14.15
N LYS A 45 7.92 -6.29 -12.85
CA LYS A 45 7.19 -5.56 -11.81
C LYS A 45 8.05 -4.55 -11.06
N TYR A 46 7.40 -3.64 -10.35
CA TYR A 46 8.00 -2.57 -9.58
C TYR A 46 7.32 -2.43 -8.21
N TYR A 47 8.03 -1.91 -7.21
CA TYR A 47 7.46 -1.45 -5.94
C TYR A 47 7.25 0.05 -5.94
N LEU A 48 6.06 0.51 -5.52
CA LEU A 48 5.76 1.91 -5.28
C LEU A 48 6.25 2.28 -3.89
N VAL A 49 7.23 3.17 -3.77
CA VAL A 49 7.95 3.38 -2.52
C VAL A 49 8.03 4.84 -2.12
N ASP A 50 8.18 5.13 -0.83
CA ASP A 50 8.36 6.52 -0.39
C ASP A 50 9.72 7.08 -0.75
N ALA A 51 9.77 8.42 -0.78
CA ALA A 51 10.98 9.20 -0.93
C ALA A 51 12.10 8.77 0.04
N GLY A 52 11.75 8.27 1.24
CA GLY A 52 12.70 7.82 2.27
C GLY A 52 13.47 6.52 1.95
N TYR A 53 13.02 5.72 0.98
CA TYR A 53 13.66 4.45 0.63
C TYR A 53 14.82 4.61 -0.38
N GLY A 54 14.95 5.79 -0.98
CA GLY A 54 15.96 6.11 -1.98
C GLY A 54 15.70 5.46 -3.35
N ILE A 55 16.38 5.97 -4.37
CA ILE A 55 16.25 5.47 -5.75
C ILE A 55 16.98 4.12 -5.87
N ARG A 56 16.26 3.06 -6.25
CA ARG A 56 16.78 1.71 -6.47
C ARG A 56 16.15 1.08 -7.70
N ASN A 57 16.85 0.13 -8.32
CA ASN A 57 16.29 -0.57 -9.48
C ASN A 57 15.03 -1.35 -9.09
N ARG A 58 13.95 -1.20 -9.88
CA ARG A 58 12.60 -1.73 -9.64
C ARG A 58 11.80 -1.04 -8.51
N TYR A 59 12.26 0.12 -8.03
CA TYR A 59 11.54 0.96 -7.07
C TYR A 59 11.04 2.22 -7.80
N ILE A 60 9.79 2.58 -7.54
CA ILE A 60 9.13 3.77 -8.06
C ILE A 60 8.99 4.73 -6.89
N THR A 61 9.91 5.69 -6.78
CA THR A 61 9.87 6.80 -5.81
C THR A 61 9.25 8.03 -6.45
N PRO A 62 8.63 8.94 -5.68
CA PRO A 62 8.23 10.25 -6.20
C PRO A 62 9.46 11.08 -6.60
N TYR A 63 9.26 12.03 -7.52
CA TYR A 63 10.26 13.05 -7.84
C TYR A 63 10.45 13.98 -6.64
N HIS A 64 11.70 14.12 -6.21
CA HIS A 64 12.08 15.05 -5.16
C HIS A 64 12.01 16.51 -5.62
N GLY A 65 11.63 17.42 -4.71
CA GLY A 65 11.54 18.85 -5.00
C GLY A 65 10.39 19.23 -5.94
N VAL A 66 9.43 18.32 -6.15
CA VAL A 66 8.24 18.52 -6.97
C VAL A 66 7.01 18.31 -6.08
N ARG A 67 5.93 19.08 -6.31
CA ARG A 67 4.65 18.93 -5.60
C ARG A 67 4.20 17.47 -5.57
N TYR A 68 3.63 17.03 -4.45
CA TYR A 68 3.35 15.61 -4.19
C TYR A 68 2.03 15.37 -3.45
N HIS A 69 1.60 16.27 -2.59
CA HIS A 69 0.41 16.03 -1.78
C HIS A 69 -0.86 16.30 -2.59
N LEU A 70 -1.85 15.39 -2.55
CA LEU A 70 -3.12 15.57 -3.29
C LEU A 70 -3.77 16.94 -3.03
N LYS A 71 -3.67 17.44 -1.79
CA LYS A 71 -4.20 18.76 -1.39
C LYS A 71 -3.58 19.92 -2.18
N GLU A 72 -2.35 19.77 -2.65
CA GLU A 72 -1.71 20.79 -3.48
C GLU A 72 -2.37 20.85 -4.86
N PHE A 73 -2.89 19.72 -5.35
CA PHE A 73 -3.47 19.60 -6.70
C PHE A 73 -4.98 19.86 -6.78
N SER A 74 -5.66 20.09 -5.64
CA SER A 74 -7.10 20.38 -5.63
C SER A 74 -7.43 21.75 -6.22
N ALA A 75 -6.54 22.73 -6.04
CA ALA A 75 -6.70 24.09 -6.55
C ALA A 75 -6.03 24.31 -7.91
N GLN A 76 -4.96 23.55 -8.22
CA GLN A 76 -4.15 23.74 -9.41
C GLN A 76 -3.74 22.40 -10.00
N ARG A 77 -4.04 22.20 -11.30
CA ARG A 77 -3.66 20.99 -12.04
C ARG A 77 -2.13 20.86 -12.12
N PRO A 78 -1.61 19.63 -12.33
CA PRO A 78 -0.19 19.42 -12.60
C PRO A 78 0.29 20.25 -13.79
N GLU A 79 1.40 20.96 -13.64
CA GLU A 79 1.96 21.82 -14.69
C GLU A 79 2.90 21.06 -15.64
N ASN A 80 3.46 19.95 -15.17
CA ASN A 80 4.46 19.20 -15.92
C ASN A 80 4.36 17.69 -15.64
N ALA A 81 5.07 16.90 -16.46
CA ALA A 81 5.05 15.45 -16.37
C ALA A 81 5.53 14.90 -15.01
N LYS A 82 6.42 15.59 -14.30
CA LYS A 82 6.90 15.17 -12.98
C LYS A 82 5.82 15.37 -11.91
N GLU A 83 5.12 16.50 -11.95
CA GLU A 83 3.96 16.73 -11.08
C GLU A 83 2.83 15.74 -11.34
N LEU A 84 2.53 15.45 -12.61
CA LEU A 84 1.52 14.45 -12.96
C LEU A 84 1.90 13.06 -12.43
N PHE A 85 3.18 12.68 -12.55
CA PHE A 85 3.68 11.45 -11.99
C PHE A 85 3.54 11.42 -10.46
N ASN A 86 3.95 12.48 -9.77
CA ASN A 86 3.85 12.58 -8.31
C ASN A 86 2.39 12.54 -7.82
N LEU A 87 1.48 13.20 -8.54
CA LEU A 87 0.05 13.14 -8.28
C LEU A 87 -0.48 11.69 -8.34
N ARG A 88 -0.15 10.96 -9.42
CA ARG A 88 -0.55 9.56 -9.59
C ARG A 88 0.07 8.64 -8.53
N HIS A 89 1.34 8.87 -8.21
CA HIS A 89 2.04 8.16 -7.14
C HIS A 89 1.34 8.35 -5.78
N SER A 90 1.03 9.60 -5.44
CA SER A 90 0.36 9.99 -4.19
C SER A 90 -1.06 9.43 -4.09
N SER A 91 -1.82 9.47 -5.19
CA SER A 91 -3.15 8.85 -5.30
C SER A 91 -3.08 7.34 -5.03
N LEU A 92 -2.15 6.64 -5.67
CA LEU A 92 -1.99 5.20 -5.46
C LEU A 92 -1.56 4.86 -4.02
N ARG A 93 -0.67 5.67 -3.41
CA ARG A 93 -0.31 5.51 -1.99
C ARG A 93 -1.54 5.65 -1.09
N ILE A 94 -2.37 6.67 -1.30
CA ILE A 94 -3.58 6.91 -0.49
C ILE A 94 -4.57 5.75 -0.63
N THR A 95 -4.77 5.24 -1.85
CA THR A 95 -5.56 4.02 -2.08
C THR A 95 -5.03 2.85 -1.23
N ILE A 96 -3.72 2.62 -1.22
CA ILE A 96 -3.10 1.54 -0.43
C ILE A 96 -3.31 1.77 1.07
N GLU A 97 -3.04 2.98 1.58
CA GLU A 97 -3.23 3.33 2.99
C GLU A 97 -4.68 3.12 3.44
N ARG A 98 -5.66 3.44 2.59
CA ARG A 98 -7.08 3.23 2.88
C ARG A 98 -7.43 1.75 2.98
N VAL A 99 -6.93 0.90 2.07
CA VAL A 99 -7.11 -0.56 2.17
C VAL A 99 -6.59 -1.07 3.51
N PHE A 100 -5.41 -0.60 3.95
CA PHE A 100 -4.89 -0.93 5.28
C PHE A 100 -5.75 -0.39 6.42
N GLY A 101 -6.28 0.83 6.28
CA GLY A 101 -7.22 1.41 7.26
C GLY A 101 -8.48 0.56 7.43
N ILE A 102 -9.07 0.09 6.32
CA ILE A 102 -10.23 -0.81 6.33
C ILE A 102 -9.85 -2.15 6.96
N LEU A 103 -8.68 -2.69 6.61
CA LEU A 103 -8.19 -3.94 7.17
C LEU A 103 -8.08 -3.87 8.70
N LYS A 104 -7.53 -2.78 9.23
CA LYS A 104 -7.45 -2.53 10.68
C LYS A 104 -8.82 -2.34 11.33
N LYS A 105 -9.74 -1.63 10.67
CA LYS A 105 -11.13 -1.47 11.16
C LYS A 105 -11.84 -2.82 11.26
N ARG A 106 -11.66 -3.67 10.24
CA ARG A 106 -12.27 -5.01 10.17
C ARG A 106 -11.63 -5.97 11.19
N PHE A 107 -10.30 -5.98 11.26
CA PHE A 107 -9.53 -6.84 12.14
C PHE A 107 -8.83 -5.98 13.19
N ARG A 108 -9.56 -5.65 14.26
CA ARG A 108 -9.05 -4.83 15.37
C ARG A 108 -7.78 -5.40 16.01
N VAL A 109 -7.51 -6.69 15.81
CA VAL A 109 -6.25 -7.33 16.22
C VAL A 109 -5.01 -6.68 15.59
N LEU A 110 -5.13 -6.07 14.40
CA LEU A 110 -4.04 -5.35 13.74
C LEU A 110 -3.77 -3.96 14.33
N ASP A 111 -4.69 -3.46 15.17
CA ASP A 111 -4.59 -2.17 15.86
C ASP A 111 -4.26 -2.35 17.35
N ALA A 112 -4.34 -3.59 17.84
CA ALA A 112 -4.00 -3.93 19.22
C ALA A 112 -2.49 -4.11 19.39
N GLU A 113 -1.99 -3.83 20.60
CA GLU A 113 -0.63 -4.17 20.97
C GLU A 113 -0.45 -5.69 20.91
N PRO A 114 0.54 -6.20 20.16
CA PRO A 114 0.67 -7.62 19.96
C PRO A 114 1.17 -8.30 21.23
N PHE A 115 0.35 -9.22 21.76
CA PHE A 115 0.68 -10.02 22.94
C PHE A 115 1.20 -11.43 22.59
N TRP A 116 1.17 -11.79 21.31
CA TRP A 116 1.65 -13.07 20.82
C TRP A 116 3.14 -13.03 20.45
N ASP A 117 3.75 -14.19 20.31
CA ASP A 117 5.08 -14.31 19.72
C ASP A 117 5.10 -13.82 18.25
N PHE A 118 6.29 -13.57 17.74
CA PHE A 118 6.47 -13.00 16.41
C PHE A 118 5.90 -13.87 15.27
N GLN A 119 5.96 -15.19 15.37
CA GLN A 119 5.44 -16.08 14.34
C GLN A 119 3.91 -16.02 14.30
N THR A 120 3.28 -16.05 15.47
CA THR A 120 1.83 -15.89 15.59
C THR A 120 1.36 -14.52 15.06
N GLN A 121 2.14 -13.44 15.30
CA GLN A 121 1.85 -12.13 14.72
C GLN A 121 1.90 -12.14 13.18
N VAL A 122 2.88 -12.83 12.59
CA VAL A 122 2.98 -13.03 11.13
C VAL A 122 1.73 -13.73 10.60
N ASP A 123 1.35 -14.83 11.22
CA ASP A 123 0.21 -15.65 10.79
C ASP A 123 -1.12 -14.88 10.89
N ILE A 124 -1.31 -14.09 11.96
CA ILE A 124 -2.48 -13.21 12.12
C ILE A 124 -2.56 -12.22 10.97
N VAL A 125 -1.46 -11.55 10.64
CA VAL A 125 -1.42 -10.55 9.57
C VAL A 125 -1.76 -11.18 8.22
N LEU A 126 -1.18 -12.34 7.91
CA LEU A 126 -1.46 -13.09 6.69
C LEU A 126 -2.93 -13.51 6.62
N ALA A 127 -3.49 -14.05 7.70
CA ALA A 127 -4.88 -14.44 7.79
C ALA A 127 -5.80 -13.24 7.54
N CYS A 128 -5.53 -12.10 8.19
CA CYS A 128 -6.27 -10.86 7.96
C CYS A 128 -6.20 -10.41 6.50
N CYS A 129 -5.11 -10.66 5.78
CA CYS A 129 -5.00 -10.26 4.37
C CYS A 129 -5.71 -11.21 3.40
N ILE A 130 -5.77 -12.51 3.73
CA ILE A 130 -6.38 -13.54 2.88
C ILE A 130 -7.90 -13.57 3.04
N ILE A 131 -8.41 -13.42 4.27
CA ILE A 131 -9.83 -13.56 4.57
C ILE A 131 -10.70 -12.56 3.76
N PRO A 132 -10.37 -11.26 3.64
CA PRO A 132 -11.13 -10.32 2.82
C PRO A 132 -11.17 -10.72 1.35
N ASN A 133 -10.08 -11.25 0.80
CA ASN A 133 -10.03 -11.72 -0.58
C ASN A 133 -10.99 -12.91 -0.78
N HIS A 134 -11.07 -13.81 0.19
CA HIS A 134 -12.05 -14.89 0.17
C HIS A 134 -13.47 -14.36 0.28
N ILE A 135 -13.73 -13.44 1.22
CA ILE A 135 -15.06 -12.83 1.44
C ILE A 135 -15.54 -12.10 0.19
N MET A 136 -14.68 -11.35 -0.52
CA MET A 136 -15.04 -10.71 -1.79
C MET A 136 -15.53 -11.71 -2.85
N GLY A 137 -15.01 -12.94 -2.86
CA GLY A 137 -15.44 -13.97 -3.81
C GLY A 137 -16.78 -14.63 -3.46
N VAL A 138 -17.16 -14.65 -2.18
CA VAL A 138 -18.38 -15.34 -1.70
C VAL A 138 -19.53 -14.37 -1.38
N ASP A 139 -19.21 -13.15 -0.96
CA ASP A 139 -20.16 -12.08 -0.66
C ASP A 139 -19.63 -10.73 -1.20
N PRO A 140 -19.94 -10.41 -2.48
CA PRO A 140 -19.60 -9.13 -3.08
C PRO A 140 -20.32 -7.92 -2.44
N SER A 141 -21.34 -8.16 -1.61
CA SER A 141 -22.16 -7.11 -0.99
C SER A 141 -21.69 -6.69 0.39
N ASP A 142 -20.57 -7.24 0.85
CA ASP A 142 -19.96 -6.91 2.13
C ASP A 142 -19.72 -5.38 2.25
N LEU A 143 -20.40 -4.76 3.21
CA LEU A 143 -20.50 -3.30 3.39
C LEU A 143 -19.13 -2.64 3.57
N LEU A 144 -18.15 -3.37 4.13
CA LEU A 144 -16.77 -2.89 4.28
C LEU A 144 -16.03 -2.82 2.93
N ASN A 145 -16.39 -3.70 1.98
CA ASN A 145 -15.85 -3.69 0.62
C ASN A 145 -16.60 -2.69 -0.27
N GLN A 146 -17.90 -2.45 -0.06
CA GLN A 146 -18.65 -1.43 -0.80
C GLN A 146 -18.13 0.00 -0.49
N GLY A 147 -17.79 0.29 0.77
CA GLY A 147 -17.13 1.55 1.14
C GLY A 147 -15.79 1.75 0.45
N LEU A 148 -15.05 0.67 0.18
CA LEU A 148 -13.80 0.71 -0.58
C LEU A 148 -14.04 1.17 -2.03
N TYR A 149 -14.99 0.56 -2.75
CA TYR A 149 -15.24 0.93 -4.15
C TYR A 149 -15.78 2.36 -4.31
N ASN A 150 -16.71 2.77 -3.44
CA ASN A 150 -17.31 4.10 -3.52
C ASN A 150 -16.31 5.24 -3.22
N GLU A 151 -15.39 5.04 -2.26
CA GLU A 151 -14.34 6.03 -1.95
C GLU A 151 -13.13 5.96 -2.91
N LEU A 152 -12.88 4.82 -3.55
CA LEU A 152 -11.88 4.72 -4.62
C LEU A 152 -12.34 5.49 -5.86
N GLU A 153 -13.62 5.39 -6.20
CA GLU A 153 -14.18 6.08 -7.34
C GLU A 153 -14.17 7.61 -7.14
N SER A 154 -14.45 8.11 -5.93
CA SER A 154 -14.40 9.56 -5.63
C SER A 154 -13.01 10.18 -5.80
N ASP A 155 -11.95 9.41 -5.53
CA ASP A 155 -10.56 9.89 -5.58
C ASP A 155 -9.88 9.63 -6.92
N LEU A 156 -10.39 8.67 -7.69
CA LEU A 156 -10.10 8.51 -9.11
C LEU A 156 -10.74 9.65 -9.93
N ILE A 157 -11.77 10.31 -9.40
CA ILE A 157 -12.36 11.54 -9.96
C ILE A 157 -11.50 12.76 -9.53
N ILE A 158 -10.23 12.76 -9.88
CA ILE A 158 -9.70 13.97 -10.53
C ILE A 158 -10.08 13.74 -11.99
N PRO A 159 -11.11 14.44 -12.52
CA PRO A 159 -11.75 14.11 -13.78
C PRO A 159 -10.67 13.81 -14.81
N THR A 160 -10.72 12.58 -15.35
CA THR A 160 -9.99 12.11 -16.52
C THR A 160 -9.28 13.24 -17.26
N LEU A 161 -8.05 13.56 -16.82
CA LEU A 161 -7.12 14.37 -17.60
C LEU A 161 -6.46 13.46 -18.64
N THR A 162 -7.32 12.78 -19.38
CA THR A 162 -7.03 12.13 -20.65
C THR A 162 -7.66 13.00 -21.72
N GLU A 163 -7.11 14.19 -21.89
CA GLU A 163 -6.93 14.92 -23.17
C GLU A 163 -5.64 15.72 -23.06
#